data_AF-A0A4R6K6B9-F1
#
_entry.id   AF-A0A4R6K6B9-F1
#
_cell.length_a   1.000
_cell.length_b   1.000
_cell.length_c   1.000
_cell.angle_alpha   90.00
_cell.angle_beta   90.00
_cell.angle_gamma   90.00
#
_symmetry.space_group_name_H-M   'P 1'
#
loop_
_entity.id
_entity.type
_entity.pdbx_description
1 polymer ?
#
loop_
_entity_poly.entity_id
_entity_poly.type
_entity_poly.pdbx_seq_one_letter_code
_entity_poly.pdbx_strand_id
1 'polypeptide(L)'
;MPDYSPAARARVALSYEACQLAETARRAVPIAPTELHADGTPAWALDIATDLLEATARYLEAVVVFTRLTGAHLDLPEGPTTTDWWRTHLLQDPLEAAQDLDDWLHHHTDEPLPPNPVSGPLA
;
A
#
# COMPACT_ATOMS: atom_id res chain seq x y z
N MET A 1 2.63 19.18 27.90
CA MET A 1 2.66 18.97 26.45
C MET A 1 1.76 20.02 25.81
N PRO A 2 2.09 20.58 24.63
CA PRO A 2 1.18 21.47 23.93
C PRO A 2 -0.16 20.76 23.64
N ASP A 3 -1.28 21.46 23.88
CA ASP A 3 -2.62 20.98 23.56
C ASP A 3 -2.86 21.10 22.05
N TYR A 4 -2.60 20.03 21.32
CA TYR A 4 -2.91 19.97 19.89
C TYR A 4 -4.42 19.92 19.66
N SER A 5 -4.89 20.46 18.53
CA SER A 5 -6.30 20.35 18.17
C SER A 5 -6.69 18.90 17.85
N PRO A 6 -7.97 18.51 18.00
CA PRO A 6 -8.45 17.19 17.59
C PRO A 6 -8.13 16.86 16.12
N ALA A 7 -8.22 17.84 15.21
CA ALA A 7 -7.88 17.68 13.81
C ALA A 7 -6.38 17.41 13.58
N ALA A 8 -5.50 18.06 14.35
CA ALA A 8 -4.06 17.81 14.27
C ALA A 8 -3.71 16.39 14.73
N ARG A 9 -4.33 15.90 15.81
CA ARG A 9 -4.18 14.51 16.25
C ARG A 9 -4.72 13.50 15.23
N ALA A 10 -5.88 13.79 14.64
CA ALA A 10 -6.48 12.95 13.61
C ALA A 10 -5.62 12.88 12.33
N ARG A 11 -4.98 13.99 11.93
CA ARG A 11 -4.03 14.00 10.81
C ARG A 11 -2.83 13.09 11.08
N VAL A 12 -2.29 13.11 12.30
CA VAL A 12 -1.18 12.22 12.67
C VAL A 12 -1.63 10.76 12.68
N ALA A 13 -2.79 10.46 13.26
CA ALA A 13 -3.36 9.10 13.25
C ALA A 13 -3.59 8.58 11.82
N LEU A 14 -4.12 9.43 10.93
CA LEU A 14 -4.26 9.13 9.50
C LEU A 14 -2.92 8.78 8.85
N SER A 15 -1.86 9.54 9.13
CA SER A 15 -0.52 9.24 8.61
C SER A 15 0.02 7.90 9.15
N TYR A 16 -0.21 7.57 10.42
CA TYR A 16 0.19 6.28 10.98
C TYR A 16 -0.53 5.12 10.29
N GLU A 17 -1.85 5.20 10.10
CA GLU A 17 -2.58 4.13 9.40
C GLU A 17 -2.18 4.03 7.93
N ALA A 18 -1.84 5.15 7.27
CA ALA A 18 -1.29 5.12 5.90
C ALA A 18 0.04 4.37 5.84
N CYS A 19 0.94 4.62 6.79
CA CYS A 19 2.22 3.90 6.89
C CYS A 19 1.99 2.41 7.14
N GLN A 20 1.07 2.05 8.04
CA GLN A 20 0.75 0.66 8.34
C GLN A 20 0.13 -0.06 7.13
N LEU A 21 -0.74 0.61 6.37
CA LEU A 21 -1.27 0.09 5.12
C LEU A 21 -0.16 -0.13 4.09
N ALA A 22 0.71 0.85 3.88
CA ALA A 22 1.81 0.76 2.93
C ALA A 22 2.77 -0.39 3.28
N GLU A 23 3.12 -0.53 4.55
CA GLU A 23 3.98 -1.62 5.02
C GLU A 23 3.30 -3.00 4.91
N THR A 24 1.99 -3.08 5.16
CA THR A 24 1.23 -4.33 4.97
C THR A 24 1.18 -4.71 3.48
N ALA A 25 0.96 -3.74 2.60
CA ALA A 25 0.99 -3.93 1.16
C ALA A 25 2.38 -4.37 0.66
N ARG A 26 3.46 -3.79 1.21
CA ARG A 26 4.84 -4.19 0.88
C ARG A 26 5.10 -5.67 1.21
N ARG A 27 4.62 -6.15 2.36
CA ARG A 27 4.75 -7.58 2.75
C ARG A 27 3.92 -8.52 1.87
N ALA A 28 2.90 -8.01 1.19
CA ALA A 28 2.07 -8.80 0.29
C ALA A 28 2.76 -9.17 -1.03
N VAL A 29 3.87 -8.52 -1.34
CA VAL A 29 4.68 -8.80 -2.53
C VAL A 29 5.66 -9.93 -2.22
N PRO A 30 5.56 -11.10 -2.88
CA PRO A 30 6.54 -12.17 -2.74
C PRO A 30 7.89 -11.68 -3.23
N ILE A 31 8.96 -12.01 -2.53
CA ILE A 31 10.32 -11.60 -2.90
C ILE A 31 11.25 -12.81 -3.13
N ALA A 32 10.81 -14.03 -2.81
CA ALA A 32 11.59 -15.24 -3.07
C ALA A 32 10.72 -16.37 -3.65
N PRO A 33 11.27 -17.22 -4.56
CA PRO A 33 10.53 -18.38 -5.08
C PRO A 33 10.04 -19.36 -4.01
N THR A 34 10.68 -19.40 -2.85
CA THR A 34 10.27 -20.23 -1.70
C THR A 34 9.02 -19.73 -0.99
N GLU A 35 8.63 -18.47 -1.21
CA GLU A 35 7.40 -17.88 -0.69
C GLU A 35 6.19 -18.19 -1.57
N LEU A 36 6.42 -18.83 -2.72
CA LEU A 36 5.40 -19.22 -3.68
C LEU A 36 5.15 -20.73 -3.63
N HIS A 37 3.89 -21.11 -3.83
CA HIS A 37 3.48 -22.46 -4.18
C HIS A 37 3.95 -22.81 -5.60
N ALA A 38 3.87 -24.10 -5.96
CA ALA A 38 4.23 -24.59 -7.28
C ALA A 38 3.40 -23.98 -8.43
N ASP A 39 2.23 -23.41 -8.13
CA ASP A 39 1.35 -22.70 -9.07
C ASP A 39 1.63 -21.19 -9.15
N GLY A 40 2.67 -20.70 -8.45
CA GLY A 40 3.08 -19.30 -8.43
C GLY A 40 2.28 -18.42 -7.48
N THR A 41 1.36 -18.99 -6.69
CA THR A 41 0.61 -18.22 -5.68
C THR A 41 1.40 -18.09 -4.37
N PRO A 42 1.31 -16.96 -3.63
CA PRO A 42 1.97 -16.84 -2.34
C PRO A 42 1.43 -17.88 -1.35
N ALA A 43 2.33 -18.53 -0.59
CA ALA A 43 1.94 -19.61 0.31
C ALA A 43 0.94 -19.17 1.41
N TRP A 44 0.95 -17.88 1.72
CA TRP A 44 0.18 -17.17 2.74
C TRP A 44 -0.83 -16.17 2.15
N ALA A 45 -1.19 -16.29 0.86
CA ALA A 45 -1.96 -15.28 0.13
C ALA A 45 -3.26 -14.84 0.82
N LEU A 46 -3.99 -15.77 1.45
CA LEU A 46 -5.23 -15.47 2.17
C LEU A 46 -5.00 -14.70 3.47
N ASP A 47 -3.92 -15.00 4.19
CA ASP A 47 -3.57 -14.31 5.44
C ASP A 47 -3.18 -12.86 5.13
N ILE A 48 -2.36 -12.64 4.10
CA ILE A 48 -2.01 -11.29 3.65
C ILE A 48 -3.23 -10.53 3.14
N ALA A 49 -4.14 -11.18 2.41
CA ALA A 49 -5.34 -10.52 1.91
C ALA A 49 -6.21 -10.04 3.07
N THR A 50 -6.30 -10.85 4.13
CA THR A 50 -7.02 -10.51 5.36
C THR A 50 -6.35 -9.31 6.07
N ASP A 51 -5.04 -9.37 6.26
CA ASP A 51 -4.26 -8.29 6.89
C ASP A 51 -4.39 -6.97 6.11
N LEU A 52 -4.36 -7.05 4.78
CA LEU A 52 -4.48 -5.89 3.90
C LEU A 52 -5.88 -5.26 3.96
N LEU A 53 -6.93 -6.08 4.01
CA LEU A 53 -8.30 -5.61 4.20
C LEU A 53 -8.47 -4.94 5.57
N GLU A 54 -7.90 -5.51 6.63
CA GLU A 54 -7.95 -4.92 7.97
C GLU A 54 -7.19 -3.59 8.04
N ALA A 55 -5.99 -3.52 7.47
CA ALA A 55 -5.21 -2.28 7.40
C ALA A 55 -5.94 -1.20 6.57
N THR A 56 -6.59 -1.60 5.47
CA THR A 56 -7.40 -0.70 4.65
C THR A 56 -8.60 -0.16 5.42
N ALA A 57 -9.29 -1.01 6.17
CA ALA A 57 -10.42 -0.60 7.01
C ALA A 57 -10.00 0.45 8.05
N ARG A 58 -8.89 0.22 8.76
CA ARG A 58 -8.33 1.18 9.73
C ARG A 58 -7.95 2.51 9.09
N TYR A 59 -7.33 2.47 7.91
CA TYR A 59 -7.02 3.69 7.15
C TYR A 59 -8.30 4.46 6.75
N LEU A 60 -9.31 3.77 6.22
CA LEU A 60 -10.59 4.40 5.86
C LEU A 60 -11.29 5.01 7.09
N GLU A 61 -11.27 4.34 8.24
CA GLU A 61 -11.78 4.89 9.49
C GLU A 61 -11.05 6.18 9.89
N ALA A 62 -9.71 6.20 9.81
CA ALA A 62 -8.91 7.38 10.10
C ALA A 62 -9.21 8.54 9.13
N VAL A 63 -9.41 8.25 7.83
CA VAL A 63 -9.83 9.22 6.81
C VAL A 63 -11.18 9.82 7.17
N VAL A 64 -12.17 8.99 7.53
CA VAL A 64 -13.52 9.44 7.92
C VAL A 64 -13.49 10.29 9.19
N VAL A 65 -12.68 9.93 10.19
CA VAL A 65 -12.53 10.74 11.41
C VAL A 65 -11.90 12.09 11.08
N PHE A 66 -10.85 12.12 10.28
CA PHE A 66 -10.18 13.36 9.89
C PHE A 66 -11.11 14.29 9.09
N THR A 67 -11.87 13.77 8.13
CA THR A 67 -12.79 14.57 7.30
C THR A 67 -13.94 15.15 8.12
N ARG A 68 -14.52 14.36 9.04
CA ARG A 68 -15.51 14.85 10.01
C ARG A 68 -14.98 15.98 10.90
N LEU A 69 -13.75 15.85 11.40
CA LEU A 69 -13.14 16.86 12.28
C LEU A 69 -12.69 18.13 11.54
N THR A 70 -12.48 18.04 10.23
CA THR A 70 -12.09 19.19 9.39
C THR A 70 -13.27 19.82 8.66
N GLY A 71 -14.45 19.19 8.68
CA GLY A 71 -15.60 19.59 7.88
C GLY A 71 -15.42 19.35 6.38
N ALA A 72 -14.36 18.63 5.98
CA ALA A 72 -14.13 18.24 4.61
C ALA A 72 -15.14 17.17 4.20
N HIS A 73 -15.70 17.29 2.99
CA HIS A 73 -16.53 16.25 2.41
C HIS A 73 -15.65 15.28 1.62
N LEU A 74 -15.87 13.97 1.80
CA LEU A 74 -15.25 12.94 0.98
C LEU A 74 -16.12 12.76 -0.27
N ASP A 75 -15.79 13.48 -1.34
CA ASP A 75 -16.25 13.12 -2.67
C ASP A 75 -15.40 11.94 -3.15
N LEU A 76 -15.83 10.71 -2.83
CA LEU A 76 -15.23 9.53 -3.43
C LEU A 76 -15.56 9.56 -4.93
N PRO A 77 -14.58 9.45 -5.83
CA PRO A 77 -14.86 9.48 -7.26
C PRO A 77 -15.77 8.31 -7.65
N GLU A 78 -16.96 8.62 -8.17
CA GLU A 78 -17.84 7.64 -8.81
C GLU A 78 -17.29 7.30 -10.21
N GLY A 79 -16.42 6.29 -10.31
CA GLY A 79 -15.94 5.75 -11.59
C GLY A 79 -14.42 5.71 -11.78
N PRO A 80 -13.91 5.04 -12.83
CA PRO A 80 -12.48 4.79 -13.01
C PRO A 80 -11.75 6.11 -13.29
N THR A 81 -11.16 6.66 -12.24
CA THR A 81 -10.16 7.72 -12.34
C THR A 81 -8.83 7.12 -12.79
N THR A 82 -7.80 7.95 -12.99
CA THR A 82 -6.41 7.64 -13.34
C THR A 82 -5.83 6.31 -12.80
N THR A 83 -6.39 5.74 -11.74
CA THR A 83 -6.30 4.35 -11.25
C THR A 83 -6.27 3.20 -12.28
N ASP A 84 -6.63 3.37 -13.55
CA ASP A 84 -6.58 2.25 -14.53
C ASP A 84 -5.27 2.16 -15.32
N TRP A 85 -4.46 3.23 -15.37
CA TRP A 85 -3.20 3.18 -16.14
C TRP A 85 -2.24 2.16 -15.54
N TRP A 86 -2.09 2.14 -14.20
CA TRP A 86 -1.20 1.21 -13.52
C TRP A 86 -1.71 -0.23 -13.59
N ARG A 87 -3.04 -0.45 -13.57
CA ARG A 87 -3.63 -1.79 -13.75
C ARG A 87 -3.40 -2.31 -15.16
N THR A 88 -3.60 -1.44 -16.15
CA THR A 88 -3.35 -1.77 -17.55
C THR A 88 -1.87 -2.04 -17.77
N HIS A 89 -1.00 -1.20 -17.22
CA HIS A 89 0.45 -1.37 -17.28
C HIS A 89 0.90 -2.68 -16.62
N LEU A 90 0.45 -2.98 -15.39
CA LEU A 90 0.73 -4.24 -14.70
C LEU A 90 0.25 -5.47 -15.48
N LEU A 91 -0.89 -5.39 -16.18
CA LEU A 91 -1.42 -6.49 -16.98
C LEU A 91 -0.68 -6.67 -18.32
N GLN A 92 -0.12 -5.60 -18.88
CA GLN A 92 0.57 -5.62 -20.17
C GLN A 92 2.05 -5.95 -20.02
N ASP A 93 2.73 -5.35 -19.03
CA ASP A 93 4.14 -5.55 -18.74
C ASP A 93 4.37 -5.64 -17.21
N PRO A 94 4.11 -6.81 -16.60
CA PRO A 94 4.24 -6.97 -15.15
C PRO A 94 5.68 -6.84 -14.65
N LEU A 95 6.68 -7.15 -15.50
CA LEU A 95 8.09 -7.04 -15.12
C LEU A 95 8.54 -5.58 -15.10
N GLU A 96 8.19 -4.79 -16.13
CA GLU A 96 8.46 -3.34 -16.16
C GLU A 96 7.76 -2.63 -14.99
N ALA A 97 6.49 -2.96 -14.73
CA ALA A 97 5.75 -2.40 -13.59
C ALA A 97 6.39 -2.72 -12.22
N ALA A 98 6.99 -3.90 -12.07
CA ALA A 98 7.70 -4.28 -10.86
C ALA A 98 9.06 -3.57 -10.73
N GLN A 99 9.77 -3.34 -11.83
CA GLN A 99 11.02 -2.58 -11.87
C GLN A 99 10.79 -1.10 -11.56
N ASP A 100 9.75 -0.50 -12.11
CA ASP A 100 9.34 0.88 -11.79
C ASP A 100 9.03 1.04 -10.29
N LEU A 101 8.45 0.01 -9.67
CA LEU A 101 8.19 -0.01 -8.24
C LEU A 101 9.49 -0.14 -7.43
N ASP A 102 10.42 -0.98 -7.86
CA ASP A 102 11.76 -1.09 -7.26
C ASP A 102 12.52 0.25 -7.33
N ASP A 103 12.47 0.93 -8.47
CA ASP A 103 13.06 2.24 -8.67
C ASP A 103 12.39 3.28 -7.77
N TRP A 104 11.06 3.31 -7.69
CA TRP A 104 10.36 4.22 -6.79
C TRP A 104 10.76 4.00 -5.33
N LEU A 105 10.81 2.74 -4.88
CA LEU A 105 11.26 2.36 -3.54
C LEU A 105 12.70 2.81 -3.30
N HIS A 106 13.61 2.58 -4.25
CA HIS A 106 15.01 3.00 -4.16
C HIS A 106 15.17 4.50 -3.89
N HIS A 107 14.31 5.32 -4.51
CA HIS A 107 14.37 6.78 -4.39
C HIS A 107 13.68 7.32 -3.12
N HIS A 108 12.81 6.55 -2.48
CA HIS A 108 11.91 7.05 -1.43
C HIS A 108 12.04 6.32 -0.09
N THR A 109 12.90 5.31 0.04
CA THR A 109 13.27 4.72 1.33
C THR A 109 14.69 5.14 1.74
N ASP A 110 14.86 5.50 3.01
CA ASP A 110 16.18 5.73 3.62
C ASP A 110 16.87 4.40 4.00
N GLU A 111 16.15 3.29 3.92
CA GLU A 111 16.70 1.95 4.14
C GLU A 111 17.31 1.38 2.86
N PRO A 112 18.40 0.59 2.93
CA PRO A 112 18.86 -0.19 1.78
C PRO A 112 17.71 -1.05 1.25
N LEU A 113 17.54 -1.14 -0.07
CA LEU A 113 16.54 -2.01 -0.67
C LEU A 113 16.62 -3.41 -0.03
N PRO A 114 15.47 -4.08 0.23
CA PRO A 114 15.50 -5.46 0.66
C PRO A 114 16.34 -6.28 -0.34
N PRO A 115 17.10 -7.30 0.13
CA PRO A 115 18.05 -8.03 -0.72
C PRO A 115 17.39 -8.72 -1.93
N ASN A 116 16.05 -8.83 -1.91
CA ASN A 116 15.25 -9.30 -3.01
C ASN A 116 14.30 -8.18 -3.50
N PRO A 117 14.52 -7.63 -4.71
CA PRO A 117 13.62 -6.64 -5.32
C PRO A 117 12.28 -7.25 -5.73
N VAL A 118 11.24 -6.43 -5.85
CA VAL A 118 9.88 -6.81 -6.29
C VAL A 118 9.88 -7.44 -7.68
N SER A 119 10.77 -6.98 -8.57
CA SER A 119 10.98 -7.58 -9.89
C SER A 119 11.64 -8.96 -9.87
N GLY A 120 12.26 -9.35 -8.76
CA GLY A 120 13.06 -10.58 -8.64
C GLY A 120 12.32 -11.87 -9.05
N PRO A 121 11.09 -12.11 -8.58
CA PRO A 121 10.31 -13.30 -8.98
C PRO A 121 9.79 -13.28 -10.43
N LEU A 122 9.85 -12.14 -11.12
CA LEU A 122 9.34 -11.95 -12.49
C LEU A 122 10.45 -11.97 -13.57
N ALA A 123 11.72 -11.97 -13.16
CA ALA A 123 12.91 -11.97 -14.02
C ALA A 123 13.42 -13.38 -14.33
#